data_AF-A0A4S3LN98-F1
#
_entry.id   AF-A0A4S3LN98-F1
#
_cell.length_a   1.000
_cell.length_b   1.000
_cell.length_c   1.000
_cell.angle_alpha   90.00
_cell.angle_beta   90.00
_cell.angle_gamma   90.00
#
_symmetry.space_group_name_H-M   'P 1'
#
loop_
_entity.id
_entity.type
_entity.pdbx_description
1 polymer ?
#
loop_
_entity_poly.entity_id
_entity_poly.type
_entity_poly.pdbx_seq_one_letter_code
_entity_poly.pdbx_strand_id
1 'polypeptide(L)'
;MKTLRDAISARSPESQARIKEMADEMILETGLQLMREELQLSQKSLAKSMGVSQPAITQIEQRGNEVKLATLKRYIEAMGGKLSLTVELPEGGGRVFHI
;
A
#
# COMPACT_ATOMS: atom_id res chain seq x y z
N MET A 1 17.26 -15.59 -15.76
CA MET A 1 16.37 -14.44 -16.07
C MET A 1 16.93 -13.23 -15.36
N LYS A 2 16.98 -12.05 -16.00
CA LYS A 2 17.31 -10.80 -15.30
C LYS A 2 16.17 -10.46 -14.34
N THR A 3 16.50 -10.10 -13.10
CA THR A 3 15.50 -9.64 -12.13
C THR A 3 15.17 -8.17 -12.37
N LEU A 4 14.05 -7.69 -11.80
CA LEU A 4 13.71 -6.28 -11.81
C LEU A 4 14.81 -5.41 -11.19
N ARG A 5 15.47 -5.90 -10.13
CA ARG A 5 16.62 -5.21 -9.52
C ARG A 5 17.77 -5.07 -10.51
N ASP A 6 18.12 -6.14 -11.23
CA ASP A 6 19.20 -6.10 -12.23
C ASP A 6 18.92 -5.11 -13.36
N ALA A 7 17.64 -4.98 -13.77
CA ALA A 7 17.22 -4.05 -14.80
C ALA A 7 17.24 -2.58 -14.34
N ILE A 8 16.97 -2.32 -13.06
CA ILE A 8 17.01 -0.97 -12.47
C ILE A 8 18.46 -0.54 -12.22
N SER A 9 19.30 -1.43 -11.68
CA SER A 9 20.72 -1.15 -11.41
C SER A 9 21.54 -0.87 -12.68
N ALA A 10 21.10 -1.37 -13.85
CA ALA A 10 21.73 -1.08 -15.14
C ALA A 10 21.42 0.33 -15.70
N ARG A 11 20.54 1.11 -15.04
CA ARG A 11 20.16 2.47 -15.47
C ARG A 11 21.00 3.55 -14.78
N SER A 12 21.01 4.77 -15.34
CA SER A 12 21.70 5.93 -14.74
C SER A 12 21.12 6.29 -13.35
N PRO A 13 21.92 6.91 -12.46
CA PRO A 13 21.45 7.33 -11.13
C PRO A 13 20.19 8.21 -11.16
N GLU A 14 20.11 9.18 -12.10
CA GLU A 14 18.91 10.02 -12.27
C GLU A 14 17.70 9.19 -12.71
N SER A 15 17.89 8.19 -13.57
CA SER A 15 16.79 7.30 -13.96
C SER A 15 16.36 6.41 -12.79
N GLN A 16 17.29 5.96 -11.94
CA GLN A 16 16.94 5.20 -10.73
C GLN A 16 16.15 6.06 -9.75
N ALA A 17 16.55 7.33 -9.55
CA ALA A 17 15.84 8.27 -8.68
C ALA A 17 14.40 8.53 -9.17
N ARG A 18 14.21 8.80 -10.47
CA ARG A 18 12.87 8.98 -11.06
C ARG A 18 12.01 7.73 -10.95
N ILE A 19 12.59 6.54 -11.21
CA ILE A 19 11.88 5.27 -11.06
C ILE A 19 11.45 5.07 -9.60
N LYS A 20 12.30 5.44 -8.64
CA LYS A 20 11.98 5.36 -7.22
C LYS A 20 10.84 6.31 -6.84
N GLU A 21 10.90 7.59 -7.23
CA GLU A 21 9.79 8.55 -6.98
C GLU A 21 8.48 8.04 -7.57
N MET A 22 8.47 7.61 -8.83
CA MET A 22 7.28 7.06 -9.47
C MET A 22 6.77 5.80 -8.77
N ALA A 23 7.66 4.94 -8.28
CA ALA A 23 7.29 3.74 -7.54
C ALA A 23 6.71 4.09 -6.16
N ASP A 24 7.29 5.06 -5.46
CA ASP A 24 6.80 5.52 -4.16
C ASP A 24 5.39 6.15 -4.29
N GLU A 25 5.13 6.90 -5.38
CA GLU A 25 3.78 7.39 -5.72
C GLU A 25 2.82 6.24 -6.06
N MET A 26 3.23 5.29 -6.91
CA MET A 26 2.40 4.14 -7.30
C MET A 26 2.09 3.19 -6.14
N ILE A 27 2.99 3.05 -5.16
CA ILE A 27 2.75 2.24 -3.96
C ILE A 27 1.59 2.80 -3.16
N LEU A 28 1.44 4.13 -3.10
CA LEU A 28 0.32 4.75 -2.41
C LEU A 28 -1.01 4.57 -3.16
N GLU A 29 -0.97 4.55 -4.49
CA GLU A 29 -2.17 4.36 -5.32
C GLU A 29 -2.60 2.90 -5.48
N THR A 30 -1.65 1.96 -5.52
CA THR A 30 -1.92 0.54 -5.86
C THR A 30 -1.54 -0.45 -4.76
N GLY A 31 -0.90 -0.01 -3.68
CA GLY A 31 -0.33 -0.89 -2.65
C GLY A 31 -1.37 -1.77 -1.96
N LEU A 32 -2.58 -1.25 -1.73
CA LEU A 32 -3.67 -2.04 -1.13
C LEU A 32 -4.12 -3.20 -2.03
N GLN A 33 -4.25 -2.91 -3.33
CA GLN A 33 -4.61 -3.93 -4.31
C GLN A 33 -3.53 -5.01 -4.39
N LEU A 34 -2.25 -4.61 -4.49
CA LEU A 34 -1.13 -5.54 -4.56
C LEU A 34 -1.07 -6.44 -3.31
N MET A 35 -1.18 -5.85 -2.13
CA MET A 35 -1.19 -6.61 -0.87
C MET A 35 -2.35 -7.61 -0.81
N ARG A 36 -3.54 -7.20 -1.26
CA ARG A 36 -4.70 -8.11 -1.34
C ARG A 36 -4.44 -9.29 -2.29
N GLU A 37 -3.81 -9.03 -3.43
CA GLU A 37 -3.46 -10.05 -4.43
C GLU A 37 -2.37 -11.01 -3.92
N GLU A 38 -1.35 -10.49 -3.21
CA GLU A 38 -0.31 -11.30 -2.54
C GLU A 38 -0.91 -12.26 -1.50
N LEU A 39 -1.94 -11.81 -0.78
CA LEU A 39 -2.72 -12.62 0.17
C LEU A 39 -3.76 -13.52 -0.52
N GLN A 40 -3.83 -13.53 -1.85
CA GLN A 40 -4.78 -14.32 -2.66
C GLN A 40 -6.25 -14.04 -2.31
N LEU A 41 -6.57 -12.83 -1.87
CA LEU A 41 -7.92 -12.42 -1.51
C LEU A 41 -8.63 -11.78 -2.71
N SER A 42 -9.86 -12.22 -2.97
CA SER A 42 -10.72 -11.53 -3.95
C SER A 42 -11.31 -10.24 -3.36
N GLN A 43 -11.65 -9.27 -4.21
CA GLN A 43 -12.40 -8.08 -3.77
C GLN A 43 -13.74 -8.46 -3.12
N LYS A 44 -14.39 -9.54 -3.59
CA LYS A 44 -15.66 -10.02 -3.05
C LYS A 44 -15.53 -10.62 -1.65
N SER A 45 -14.48 -11.40 -1.39
CA SER A 45 -14.21 -11.95 -0.06
C SER A 45 -13.85 -10.84 0.94
N LEU A 46 -13.06 -9.86 0.51
CA LEU A 46 -12.70 -8.73 1.35
C LEU A 46 -13.90 -7.82 1.65
N ALA A 47 -14.74 -7.54 0.65
CA ALA A 47 -16.00 -6.81 0.81
C ALA A 47 -16.90 -7.48 1.85
N LYS A 48 -17.04 -8.81 1.78
CA LYS A 48 -17.80 -9.61 2.76
C LYS A 48 -17.22 -9.48 4.17
N SER A 49 -15.90 -9.58 4.31
CA SER A 49 -15.19 -9.44 5.59
C SER A 49 -15.41 -8.05 6.21
N MET A 50 -15.37 -7.00 5.38
CA MET A 50 -15.56 -5.61 5.82
C MET A 50 -17.03 -5.19 6.01
N GLY A 51 -17.99 -6.00 5.56
CA GLY A 51 -19.41 -5.67 5.58
C GLY A 51 -19.79 -4.54 4.61
N VAL A 52 -19.11 -4.45 3.47
CA VAL A 52 -19.32 -3.41 2.44
C VAL A 52 -19.59 -4.04 1.07
N SER A 53 -19.93 -3.22 0.08
CA SER A 53 -20.12 -3.68 -1.30
C SER A 53 -18.76 -3.88 -2.01
N GLN A 54 -18.73 -4.75 -3.01
CA GLN A 54 -17.52 -4.94 -3.83
C GLN A 54 -17.05 -3.63 -4.52
N PRO A 55 -17.94 -2.78 -5.09
CA PRO A 55 -17.52 -1.48 -5.61
C PRO A 55 -16.89 -0.56 -4.57
N ALA A 56 -17.26 -0.66 -3.29
CA ALA A 56 -16.62 0.11 -2.23
C ALA A 56 -15.15 -0.30 -2.04
N ILE A 57 -14.83 -1.59 -2.18
CA ILE A 57 -13.44 -2.08 -2.18
C ILE A 57 -12.67 -1.51 -3.36
N THR A 58 -13.25 -1.51 -4.56
CA THR A 58 -12.63 -0.89 -5.74
C THR A 58 -12.37 0.60 -5.54
N GLN A 59 -13.33 1.34 -4.96
CA GLN A 59 -13.12 2.76 -4.65
C GLN A 59 -12.03 2.98 -3.59
N ILE A 60 -11.92 2.12 -2.58
CA ILE A 60 -10.85 2.20 -1.58
C ILE A 60 -9.48 1.95 -2.24
N GLU A 61 -9.38 0.93 -3.08
CA GLU A 61 -8.15 0.59 -3.81
C GLU A 61 -7.75 1.69 -4.80
N GLN A 62 -8.69 2.36 -5.47
CA GLN A 62 -8.39 3.41 -6.45
C GLN A 62 -8.14 4.80 -5.86
N ARG A 63 -8.64 5.09 -4.65
CA ARG A 63 -8.52 6.41 -4.03
C ARG A 63 -7.19 6.63 -3.29
N GLY A 64 -6.36 5.59 -3.16
CA GLY A 64 -4.99 5.62 -2.62
C GLY A 64 -4.76 6.65 -1.50
N ASN A 65 -4.36 7.85 -1.90
CA ASN A 65 -3.98 8.99 -1.05
C ASN A 65 -5.12 9.62 -0.23
N GLU A 66 -6.39 9.44 -0.59
CA GLU A 66 -7.53 10.08 0.09
C GLU A 66 -8.24 9.15 1.10
N VAL A 67 -7.70 7.95 1.34
CA VAL A 67 -8.33 6.98 2.23
C VAL A 67 -8.14 7.39 3.70
N LYS A 68 -9.25 7.54 4.43
CA LYS A 68 -9.21 7.78 5.89
C LYS A 68 -8.46 6.64 6.61
N LEU A 69 -7.62 6.98 7.59
CA LEU A 69 -6.89 6.01 8.43
C LEU A 69 -7.80 4.91 9.03
N ALA A 70 -9.01 5.26 9.47
CA ALA A 70 -9.96 4.28 10.00
C ALA A 70 -10.44 3.26 8.94
N THR A 71 -10.58 3.69 7.68
CA THR A 71 -10.91 2.80 6.56
C THR A 71 -9.72 1.90 6.23
N LEU A 72 -8.52 2.47 6.20
CA LEU A 72 -7.27 1.74 5.97
C LEU A 72 -7.09 0.65 7.03
N LYS A 73 -7.26 0.99 8.31
CA LYS A 73 -7.21 0.03 9.43
C LYS A 73 -8.16 -1.14 9.19
N ARG A 74 -9.45 -0.85 8.96
CA ARG A 74 -10.46 -1.89 8.73
C ARG A 74 -10.15 -2.77 7.53
N TYR A 75 -9.58 -2.18 6.47
CA TYR A 75 -9.17 -2.91 5.26
C TYR A 75 -8.03 -3.88 5.58
N ILE A 76 -6.98 -3.41 6.27
CA ILE A 76 -5.84 -4.22 6.70
C ILE A 76 -6.28 -5.33 7.67
N GLU A 77 -7.11 -5.02 8.66
CA GLU A 77 -7.64 -6.01 9.62
C GLU A 77 -8.51 -7.07 8.93
N ALA A 78 -9.32 -6.67 7.94
CA ALA A 78 -10.14 -7.59 7.17
C ALA A 78 -9.32 -8.55 6.27
N MET A 79 -8.07 -8.18 5.97
CA MET A 79 -7.07 -9.07 5.35
C MET A 79 -6.29 -9.92 6.37
N GLY A 80 -6.49 -9.70 7.68
CA GLY A 80 -5.77 -10.38 8.76
C GLY A 80 -4.46 -9.71 9.17
N GLY A 81 -4.19 -8.50 8.67
CA GLY A 81 -3.01 -7.71 9.01
C GLY A 81 -3.20 -6.84 10.25
N LYS A 82 -2.15 -6.10 10.60
CA LYS A 82 -2.18 -5.04 11.63
C LYS A 82 -1.62 -3.76 11.02
N LEU A 83 -2.32 -2.65 11.22
CA LEU A 83 -1.85 -1.34 10.77
C LEU A 83 -1.00 -0.71 11.88
N SER A 84 0.14 -0.13 11.51
CA SER A 84 0.94 0.70 12.41
C SER A 84 1.32 1.98 11.68
N LEU A 85 1.18 3.11 12.38
CA LEU A 85 1.54 4.43 11.88
C LEU A 85 2.89 4.82 12.50
N THR A 86 3.89 4.99 11.66
CA THR A 86 5.20 5.51 12.07
C THR A 86 5.24 7.01 11.83
N VAL A 87 5.55 7.78 12.87
CA VAL A 87 5.79 9.22 12.79
C VAL A 87 7.28 9.46 12.95
N GLU A 88 7.90 10.06 11.95
CA GLU A 88 9.29 10.49 11.97
C GLU A 88 9.35 11.99 12.29
N LEU A 89 10.16 12.36 13.29
CA LEU A 89 10.38 13.74 13.68
C LEU A 89 11.70 14.25 13.10
N PRO A 90 11.80 15.55 12.77
CA PRO A 90 12.97 16.13 12.11
C PRO A 90 14.29 15.97 12.90
N GLU A 91 14.23 15.74 14.21
CA GLU A 91 15.42 15.55 15.07
C GLU A 91 15.86 14.08 15.21
N GLY A 92 15.36 13.18 14.36
CA GLY A 92 15.78 11.77 14.32
C GLY A 92 15.09 10.85 15.34
N GLY A 93 14.20 11.39 16.17
CA GLY A 93 13.27 10.61 16.97
C GLY A 93 12.02 10.20 16.18
N GLY A 94 11.36 9.11 16.58
CA GLY A 94 10.10 8.68 15.97
C GLY A 94 9.21 7.92 16.95
N ARG A 95 7.93 7.80 16.62
CA ARG A 95 6.96 7.00 17.38
C ARG A 95 6.18 6.10 16.47
N VAL A 96 5.97 4.86 16.90
CA VAL A 96 5.10 3.89 16.23
C VAL A 96 3.79 3.80 17.02
N PHE A 97 2.68 4.06 16.35
CA PHE A 97 1.33 3.85 16.87
C PHE A 97 0.76 2.58 16.26
N HIS A 98 0.41 1.61 17.09
CA HIS A 98 -0.37 0.47 16.66
C HIS A 98 -1.84 0.87 16.68
N ILE A 99 -2.47 0.92 15.51
CA ILE A 99 -3.84 1.43 15.34
C ILE A 99 -4.81 0.34 14.93
#